data_AF-A0A350P645-F1
#
_entry.id   AF-A0A350P645-F1
#
_cell.length_a   1.000
_cell.length_b   1.000
_cell.length_c   1.000
_cell.angle_alpha   90.00
_cell.angle_beta   90.00
_cell.angle_gamma   90.00
#
_symmetry.space_group_name_H-M   'P 1'
#
loop_
_entity.id
_entity.type
_entity.pdbx_description
1 polymer ?
#
loop_
_entity_poly.entity_id
_entity_poly.type
_entity_poly.pdbx_seq_one_letter_code
_entity_poly.pdbx_strand_id
1 'polypeptide(L)'
;MSKLKLKTPYVAEKERVLDPSLLDKNAIDRLPQPTGWRLLVIPFFGESKSAGGIALTKETREREQLASVVAKVIRMGPTCYDDEKKYGTTPWCAEGDWIAIGRYAGARFKVPIEEGDKTEFMEARIINDDEVIATLLEPTDIVSFR
;
A
#
# COMPACT_ATOMS: atom_id res chain seq x y z
N MET A 1 -28.18 5.35 40.15
CA MET A 1 -27.20 4.25 40.03
C MET A 1 -27.21 3.74 38.59
N SER A 2 -26.43 4.37 37.71
CA SER A 2 -26.33 4.03 36.28
C SER A 2 -25.37 2.87 36.07
N LYS A 3 -25.85 1.73 35.56
CA LYS A 3 -24.98 0.63 35.12
C LYS A 3 -24.39 0.97 33.75
N LEU A 4 -23.09 1.18 33.70
CA LEU A 4 -22.28 1.34 32.48
C LEU A 4 -22.38 0.04 31.66
N LYS A 5 -22.88 0.11 30.42
CA LYS A 5 -22.77 -0.99 29.45
C LYS A 5 -21.47 -0.79 28.66
N LEU A 6 -20.51 -1.69 28.88
CA LEU A 6 -19.27 -1.79 28.11
C LEU A 6 -19.63 -2.07 26.64
N LYS A 7 -19.28 -1.14 25.74
CA LYS A 7 -19.29 -1.39 24.29
C LYS A 7 -18.09 -2.28 23.97
N THR A 8 -18.34 -3.47 23.44
CA THR A 8 -17.32 -4.40 22.96
C THR A 8 -16.51 -3.77 21.81
N PRO A 9 -15.17 -3.88 21.78
CA PRO A 9 -14.32 -3.18 20.83
C PRO A 9 -14.05 -4.00 19.56
N TYR A 10 -15.02 -4.76 19.06
CA TYR A 10 -14.84 -5.57 17.86
C TYR A 10 -15.54 -4.93 16.66
N VAL A 11 -14.75 -4.47 15.70
CA VAL A 11 -15.21 -3.99 14.39
C VAL A 11 -15.22 -5.15 13.40
N ALA A 12 -16.11 -5.11 12.41
CA ALA A 12 -16.34 -6.21 11.47
C ALA A 12 -15.14 -6.42 10.51
N GLU A 13 -14.88 -7.69 10.17
CA GLU A 13 -13.76 -8.17 9.33
C GLU A 13 -13.68 -7.56 7.90
N LYS A 14 -14.69 -6.77 7.49
CA LYS A 14 -14.78 -6.09 6.19
C LYS A 14 -13.91 -4.84 6.06
N GLU A 15 -13.31 -4.36 7.14
CA GLU A 15 -12.55 -3.10 7.13
C GLU A 15 -11.02 -3.32 7.12
N ARG A 16 -10.53 -4.29 6.36
CA ARG A 16 -9.10 -4.32 5.99
C ARG A 16 -8.87 -3.46 4.75
N VAL A 17 -9.25 -2.19 4.85
CA VAL A 17 -8.72 -1.14 3.99
C VAL A 17 -7.27 -0.92 4.45
N LEU A 18 -6.33 -0.85 3.52
CA LEU A 18 -4.98 -0.39 3.86
C LEU A 18 -5.11 1.09 4.27
N ASP A 19 -5.32 1.32 5.55
CA ASP A 19 -5.31 2.63 6.16
C ASP A 19 -3.91 2.84 6.79
N PRO A 20 -3.05 3.65 6.14
CA PRO A 20 -1.73 3.93 6.70
C PRO A 20 -1.79 4.64 8.04
N SER A 21 -2.92 5.25 8.42
CA SER A 21 -3.10 5.87 9.73
C SER A 21 -3.24 4.85 10.87
N LEU A 22 -3.53 3.59 10.54
CA LEU A 22 -3.54 2.46 11.47
C LEU A 22 -2.17 1.77 11.59
N LEU A 23 -1.18 2.15 10.78
CA LEU A 23 0.20 1.74 11.02
C LEU A 23 0.67 2.45 12.29
N ASP A 24 1.02 1.67 13.32
CA ASP A 24 1.61 2.20 14.55
C ASP A 24 2.72 3.19 14.20
N LYS A 25 2.80 4.34 14.88
CA LYS A 25 3.78 5.41 14.54
C LYS A 25 5.21 4.88 14.42
N ASN A 26 5.57 3.85 15.20
CA ASN A 26 6.85 3.15 15.13
C ASN A 26 7.11 2.41 13.80
N ALA A 27 6.07 1.89 13.15
CA ALA A 27 6.19 1.16 11.88
C ALA A 27 6.47 2.10 10.71
N ILE A 28 5.84 3.29 10.69
CA ILE A 28 6.09 4.31 9.66
C ILE A 28 7.52 4.83 9.78
N ASP A 29 8.01 5.12 10.98
CA ASP A 29 9.36 5.66 11.19
C ASP A 29 10.47 4.69 10.72
N ARG A 30 10.23 3.37 10.84
CA ARG A 30 11.15 2.31 10.39
C ARG A 30 11.15 2.07 8.88
N LEU A 31 10.25 2.70 8.13
CA LEU A 31 10.27 2.58 6.68
C LEU A 31 11.55 3.20 6.09
N PRO A 32 12.12 2.61 5.02
CA PRO A 32 13.30 3.17 4.38
C PRO A 32 12.96 4.52 3.73
N GLN A 33 13.91 5.45 3.75
CA GLN A 33 13.84 6.67 2.95
C GLN A 33 14.34 6.36 1.53
N PRO A 34 13.52 6.50 0.48
CA PRO A 34 13.98 6.33 -0.90
C PRO A 34 15.01 7.39 -1.29
N THR A 35 15.94 7.01 -2.18
CA THR A 35 17.00 7.89 -2.71
C THR A 35 16.73 8.31 -4.15
N GLY A 36 17.16 9.52 -4.51
CA GLY A 36 16.99 10.07 -5.86
C GLY A 36 15.51 10.21 -6.24
N TRP A 37 15.16 9.78 -7.45
CA TRP A 37 13.82 9.89 -8.05
C TRP A 37 12.93 8.66 -7.75
N ARG A 38 13.14 8.02 -6.60
CA ARG A 38 12.44 6.78 -6.24
C ARG A 38 11.28 7.03 -5.29
N LEU A 39 10.23 6.23 -5.43
CA LEU A 39 9.07 6.22 -4.56
C LEU A 39 9.04 4.94 -3.73
N LEU A 40 8.80 5.07 -2.43
CA LEU A 40 8.40 3.96 -1.57
C LEU A 40 6.88 3.81 -1.65
N VAL A 41 6.42 2.63 -2.05
CA VAL A 41 4.99 2.34 -2.20
C VAL A 41 4.59 1.06 -1.49
N ILE A 42 3.35 1.02 -0.99
CA ILE A 42 2.73 -0.20 -0.47
C ILE A 42 1.66 -0.65 -1.45
N PRO A 43 1.77 -1.85 -2.06
CA PRO A 43 0.74 -2.35 -2.94
C PRO A 43 -0.58 -2.59 -2.19
N PHE A 44 -1.69 -2.25 -2.84
CA PHE A 44 -3.01 -2.62 -2.38
C PHE A 44 -3.30 -4.05 -2.79
N PHE A 45 -3.65 -4.89 -1.82
CA PHE A 45 -4.14 -6.24 -2.05
C PHE A 45 -5.60 -6.21 -1.64
N GLY A 46 -6.52 -6.35 -2.60
CA GLY A 46 -7.96 -6.34 -2.33
C GLY A 46 -8.42 -7.43 -1.37
N GLU A 47 -9.73 -7.64 -1.24
CA GLU A 47 -10.27 -8.63 -0.30
C GLU A 47 -9.67 -10.04 -0.52
N SER A 48 -9.25 -10.65 0.59
CA SER A 48 -8.62 -11.98 0.62
C SER A 48 -9.60 -13.16 0.41
N LYS A 49 -10.86 -12.86 0.07
CA LYS A 49 -11.92 -13.85 -0.17
C LYS A 49 -12.44 -13.67 -1.60
N SER A 50 -12.49 -14.77 -2.34
CA SER A 50 -13.20 -14.81 -3.62
C SER A 50 -14.71 -14.63 -3.36
N ALA A 51 -15.45 -14.07 -4.33
CA ALA A 51 -16.90 -13.80 -4.21
C ALA A 51 -17.77 -15.02 -3.85
N GLY A 52 -17.22 -16.24 -3.93
CA GLY A 52 -17.87 -17.50 -3.54
C GLY A 52 -17.53 -18.02 -2.14
N GLY A 53 -16.80 -17.28 -1.31
CA GLY A 53 -16.45 -17.70 0.06
C GLY A 53 -15.36 -18.77 0.15
N ILE A 54 -14.69 -19.10 -0.96
CA ILE A 54 -13.56 -20.03 -0.99
C ILE A 54 -12.30 -19.28 -0.56
N ALA A 55 -11.64 -19.79 0.47
CA ALA A 55 -10.32 -19.33 0.89
C ALA A 55 -9.33 -19.57 -0.26
N LEU A 56 -8.72 -18.51 -0.76
CA LEU A 56 -7.67 -18.60 -1.78
C LEU A 56 -6.48 -19.36 -1.19
N THR A 57 -5.90 -20.26 -1.98
CA THR A 57 -4.68 -20.96 -1.56
C THR A 57 -3.54 -19.94 -1.45
N LYS A 58 -2.56 -20.25 -0.58
CA LYS A 58 -1.41 -19.37 -0.34
C LYS A 58 -0.68 -18.99 -1.64
N GLU A 59 -0.53 -19.94 -2.57
CA GLU A 59 0.13 -19.72 -3.86
C GLU A 59 -0.64 -18.76 -4.76
N THR A 60 -1.97 -18.89 -4.84
CA THR A 60 -2.81 -17.96 -5.60
C THR A 60 -2.71 -16.55 -5.03
N ARG A 61 -2.71 -16.42 -3.70
CA ARG A 61 -2.56 -15.13 -3.02
C ARG A 61 -1.20 -14.48 -3.30
N GLU A 62 -0.11 -15.24 -3.27
CA GLU A 62 1.23 -14.73 -3.61
C GLU A 62 1.31 -14.28 -5.08
N ARG A 63 0.64 -14.99 -6.00
CA ARG A 63 0.55 -14.60 -7.43
C ARG A 63 -0.29 -13.34 -7.65
N GLU A 64 -1.42 -13.20 -6.95
CA GLU A 64 -2.23 -11.98 -6.99
C GLU A 64 -1.49 -10.78 -6.38
N GLN A 65 -0.73 -11.01 -5.30
CA GLN A 65 0.13 -9.99 -4.70
C GLN A 65 1.23 -9.54 -5.66
N LEU A 66 1.85 -10.49 -6.36
CA LEU A 66 2.78 -10.21 -7.45
C LEU A 66 2.14 -9.29 -8.47
N ALA A 67 0.93 -9.62 -8.95
CA ALA A 67 0.25 -8.93 -10.03
C ALA A 67 -0.54 -7.67 -9.62
N SER A 68 -0.38 -7.17 -8.39
CA SER A 68 -1.06 -5.94 -7.97
C SER A 68 -0.57 -4.74 -8.79
N VAL A 69 -1.53 -3.98 -9.30
CA VAL A 69 -1.32 -2.79 -10.14
C VAL A 69 -1.71 -1.50 -9.42
N VAL A 70 -2.15 -1.58 -8.16
CA VAL A 70 -2.54 -0.42 -7.36
C VAL A 70 -1.62 -0.34 -6.15
N ALA A 71 -1.09 0.83 -5.86
CA ALA A 71 -0.23 1.06 -4.70
C ALA A 71 -0.46 2.44 -4.10
N LYS A 72 -0.14 2.58 -2.81
CA LYS A 72 -0.13 3.88 -2.13
C LYS A 72 1.28 4.43 -2.05
N VAL A 73 1.47 5.70 -2.36
CA VAL A 73 2.74 6.40 -2.16
C VAL A 73 2.93 6.68 -0.68
N ILE A 74 4.03 6.19 -0.12
CA ILE A 74 4.33 6.35 1.31
C ILE A 74 5.43 7.36 1.55
N ARG A 75 6.49 7.31 0.74
CA ARG A 75 7.58 8.31 0.79
C ARG A 75 8.12 8.61 -0.59
N MET A 76 8.52 9.86 -0.80
CA MET A 76 9.18 10.33 -2.01
C MET A 76 10.67 10.54 -1.78
N GLY A 77 11.47 10.21 -2.79
CA GLY A 77 12.88 10.54 -2.81
C GLY A 77 13.07 12.05 -3.04
N PRO A 78 14.24 12.60 -2.67
CA PRO A 78 14.48 14.04 -2.69
C PRO A 78 14.52 14.65 -4.11
N THR A 79 14.62 13.82 -5.15
CA THR A 79 14.68 14.30 -6.55
C THR A 79 13.56 13.75 -7.41
N CYS A 80 12.45 13.33 -6.79
CA CYS A 80 11.27 12.89 -7.54
C CYS A 80 10.67 14.06 -8.30
N TYR A 81 10.46 13.86 -9.59
CA TYR A 81 9.86 14.84 -10.51
C TYR A 81 10.66 16.13 -10.73
N ASP A 82 11.95 16.15 -10.40
CA ASP A 82 12.82 17.34 -10.56
C ASP A 82 13.07 17.74 -12.03
N ASP A 83 12.91 16.80 -12.98
CA ASP A 83 13.09 17.09 -14.41
C ASP A 83 11.83 17.77 -14.99
N GLU A 84 11.78 19.09 -14.92
CA GLU A 84 10.67 19.90 -15.45
C GLU A 84 10.39 19.66 -16.94
N LYS A 85 11.40 19.24 -17.74
CA LYS A 85 11.18 18.95 -19.17
C LYS A 85 10.39 17.66 -19.37
N LYS A 86 10.56 16.70 -18.47
CA LYS A 86 9.89 15.40 -18.50
C LYS A 86 8.54 15.46 -17.80
N TYR A 87 8.49 16.07 -16.62
CA TYR A 87 7.34 15.99 -15.71
C TYR A 87 6.47 17.26 -15.72
N GLY A 88 6.95 18.37 -16.28
CA GLY A 88 6.29 19.67 -16.22
C GLY A 88 6.53 20.36 -14.88
N THR A 89 5.66 21.30 -14.52
CA THR A 89 5.79 22.10 -13.29
C THR A 89 5.20 21.42 -12.05
N THR A 90 4.48 20.31 -12.22
CA THR A 90 3.74 19.65 -11.14
C THR A 90 4.09 18.17 -11.10
N PRO A 91 4.47 17.63 -9.92
CA PRO A 91 4.62 16.19 -9.70
C PRO A 91 3.42 15.38 -10.19
N TRP A 92 3.65 14.18 -10.73
CA TRP A 92 2.53 13.32 -11.15
C TRP A 92 1.75 12.73 -9.98
N CYS A 93 2.38 12.59 -8.81
CA CYS A 93 1.75 12.20 -7.54
C CYS A 93 2.53 12.76 -6.34
N ALA A 94 1.92 12.70 -5.16
CA ALA A 94 2.51 13.06 -3.88
C ALA A 94 2.43 11.90 -2.86
N GLU A 95 3.11 12.06 -1.72
CA GLU A 95 2.95 11.15 -0.57
C GLU A 95 1.48 11.08 -0.14
N GLY A 96 0.96 9.87 0.04
CA GLY A 96 -0.44 9.59 0.39
C GLY A 96 -1.34 9.25 -0.80
N ASP A 97 -0.93 9.57 -2.03
CA ASP A 97 -1.75 9.31 -3.21
C ASP A 97 -1.84 7.82 -3.54
N TRP A 98 -2.99 7.43 -4.08
CA TRP A 98 -3.15 6.14 -4.74
C TRP A 98 -2.70 6.25 -6.19
N ILE A 99 -1.91 5.27 -6.63
CA ILE A 99 -1.36 5.23 -7.98
C ILE A 99 -1.54 3.86 -8.61
N ALA A 100 -1.65 3.86 -9.94
CA ALA A 100 -1.52 2.68 -10.76
C ALA A 100 -0.06 2.47 -11.18
N ILE A 101 0.42 1.23 -11.07
CA ILE A 101 1.78 0.81 -11.43
C ILE A 101 1.75 -0.44 -12.31
N GLY A 102 2.86 -0.71 -13.01
CA GLY A 102 3.02 -1.96 -13.76
C GLY A 102 3.05 -3.19 -12.84
N ARG A 103 2.57 -4.35 -13.33
CA ARG A 103 2.44 -5.60 -12.54
C ARG A 103 3.74 -6.08 -11.87
N TYR A 104 4.90 -5.62 -12.31
CA TYR A 104 6.19 -6.01 -11.73
C TYR A 104 7.10 -4.80 -11.52
N ALA A 105 6.50 -3.61 -11.39
CA ALA A 105 7.25 -2.38 -11.15
C ALA A 105 7.95 -2.43 -9.79
N GLY A 106 9.22 -2.00 -9.81
CA GLY A 106 10.04 -1.80 -8.62
C GLY A 106 10.65 -3.03 -7.96
N ALA A 107 11.54 -2.74 -7.01
CA ALA A 107 12.17 -3.72 -6.14
C ALA A 107 11.28 -4.01 -4.94
N ARG A 108 11.04 -5.30 -4.66
CA ARG A 108 10.14 -5.76 -3.59
C ARG A 108 10.92 -6.16 -2.35
N PHE A 109 10.40 -5.83 -1.18
CA PHE A 109 10.94 -6.27 0.10
C PHE A 109 9.85 -6.30 1.16
N LYS A 110 10.18 -6.87 2.31
CA LYS A 110 9.30 -6.96 3.46
C LYS A 110 9.83 -6.06 4.57
N VAL A 111 8.94 -5.25 5.13
CA VAL A 111 9.24 -4.42 6.31
C VAL A 111 8.64 -5.12 7.53
N PRO A 112 9.44 -5.37 8.58
CA PRO A 112 8.90 -5.91 9.83
C PRO A 112 8.04 -4.88 10.53
N ILE A 113 6.84 -5.28 10.92
CA ILE A 113 5.91 -4.52 11.76
C ILE A 113 5.78 -5.28 13.08
N GLU A 114 6.07 -4.61 14.18
CA GLU A 114 5.90 -5.16 15.53
C GLU A 114 4.50 -4.78 16.03
N GLU A 115 3.68 -5.80 16.33
CA GLU A 115 2.37 -5.64 16.97
C GLU A 115 2.39 -6.45 18.27
N GLY A 116 2.72 -5.79 19.38
CA GLY A 116 3.01 -6.46 20.65
C GLY A 116 4.20 -7.41 20.53
N ASP A 117 4.02 -8.68 20.93
CA ASP A 117 5.06 -9.72 20.85
C ASP A 117 5.13 -10.41 19.47
N LYS A 118 4.36 -9.96 18.48
CA LYS A 118 4.33 -10.53 17.14
C LYS A 118 5.04 -9.65 16.13
N THR A 119 5.85 -10.27 15.28
CA THR A 119 6.43 -9.62 14.10
C THR A 119 5.65 -10.05 12.87
N GLU A 120 4.91 -9.13 12.28
CA GLU A 120 4.33 -9.28 10.95
C GLU A 120 5.23 -8.63 9.89
N PHE A 121 4.95 -8.91 8.62
CA PHE A 121 5.70 -8.35 7.51
C PHE A 121 4.77 -7.72 6.50
N MET A 122 5.01 -6.45 6.20
CA MET A 122 4.31 -5.72 5.15
C MET A 122 5.15 -5.72 3.88
N GLU A 123 4.54 -6.04 2.74
CA GLU A 123 5.20 -5.89 1.45
C GLU A 123 5.28 -4.40 1.10
N ALA A 124 6.49 -3.95 0.77
CA ALA A 124 6.74 -2.64 0.21
C ALA A 124 7.52 -2.78 -1.09
N ARG A 125 7.41 -1.77 -1.94
CA ARG A 125 8.18 -1.68 -3.18
C ARG A 125 8.87 -0.33 -3.28
N ILE A 126 10.03 -0.33 -3.92
CA ILE A 126 10.70 0.88 -4.36
C ILE A 126 10.59 0.92 -5.89
N ILE A 127 9.86 1.90 -6.41
CA ILE A 127 9.68 2.15 -7.85
C ILE A 127 10.39 3.44 -8.24
N ASN A 128 10.64 3.64 -9.53
CA ASN A 128 10.99 4.97 -10.05
C ASN A 128 9.72 5.84 -10.18
N ASP A 129 9.89 7.15 -10.08
CA ASP A 129 8.80 8.12 -10.22
C ASP A 129 8.10 8.10 -11.58
N ASP A 130 8.77 7.64 -12.63
CA ASP A 130 8.24 7.47 -13.98
C ASP A 130 7.53 6.13 -14.23
N GLU A 131 7.52 5.22 -13.26
CA GLU A 131 6.70 4.01 -13.29
C GLU A 131 5.24 4.26 -12.87
N VAL A 132 4.89 5.48 -12.46
CA VAL A 132 3.51 5.90 -12.16
C VAL A 132 2.71 6.02 -13.46
N ILE A 133 1.62 5.25 -13.58
CA ILE A 133 0.77 5.20 -14.78
C ILE A 133 -0.44 6.13 -14.66
N ALA A 134 -1.04 6.21 -13.48
CA ALA A 134 -2.20 7.06 -13.18
C ALA A 134 -2.32 7.31 -11.67
N THR A 135 -3.00 8.39 -11.27
CA THR A 135 -3.47 8.61 -9.90
C THR A 135 -4.92 8.14 -9.76
N LEU A 136 -5.30 7.72 -8.56
CA LEU A 136 -6.62 7.19 -8.24
C LEU A 136 -7.21 7.95 -7.06
N LEU A 137 -8.54 8.06 -7.03
CA LEU A 137 -9.24 8.58 -5.85
C LEU A 137 -9.29 7.50 -4.77
N GLU A 138 -9.68 6.29 -5.15
CA GLU A 138 -9.78 5.15 -4.25
C GLU A 138 -9.04 3.92 -4.81
N PRO A 139 -8.48 3.05 -3.95
CA PRO A 139 -7.72 1.89 -4.39
C PRO A 139 -8.60 0.84 -5.09
N THR A 140 -9.91 0.91 -4.89
CA THR A 140 -10.91 0.01 -5.48
C THR A 140 -11.39 0.47 -6.86
N ASP A 141 -10.96 1.64 -7.34
CA ASP A 141 -11.37 2.19 -8.65
C ASP A 141 -10.84 1.35 -9.82
N ILE A 142 -9.79 0.55 -9.60
CA ILE A 142 -9.21 -0.35 -10.60
C ILE A 142 -9.23 -1.79 -10.08
N VAL A 143 -9.69 -2.70 -10.94
CA VAL A 143 -9.61 -4.15 -10.72
C VAL A 143 -8.60 -4.73 -11.71
N SER A 144 -7.57 -5.41 -11.21
CA SER A 144 -6.61 -6.11 -12.07
C SER A 144 -7.28 -7.30 -12.76
N PHE A 145 -6.95 -7.53 -14.04
CA PHE A 145 -7.40 -8.72 -14.77
C PHE A 145 -6.84 -9.99 -14.09
N ARG A 146 -7.73 -10.94 -13.79
CA ARG A 146 -7.36 -12.26 -13.23
C ARG A 146 -6.62 -13.12 -14.25
#